data_AF-A0A1M6IHW6-F1
#
_entry.id   AF-A0A1M6IHW6-F1
#
_cell.length_a   1.000
_cell.length_b   1.000
_cell.length_c   1.000
_cell.angle_alpha   90.00
_cell.angle_beta   90.00
_cell.angle_gamma   90.00
#
_symmetry.space_group_name_H-M   'P 1'
#
loop_
_entity.id
_entity.type
_entity.pdbx_description
1 polymer ?
#
loop_
_entity_poly.entity_id
_entity_poly.type
_entity_poly.pdbx_seq_one_letter_code
_entity_poly.pdbx_strand_id
1 'polypeptide(L)'
;MFRTVFLILILFSCFKGLSQYSFEGQIADEQSGKTIYLSIIEDYRKFGRISMEQILKKTITDSLGYFSFRGNNLNYDNRIYRIHLDDCSDASSNSEHFFGSCEFSKSILFVANNNDTITFPTSFANEALCEITSTNSKSSTFLDIDVLKEEMAFDFNDFRSDANRKLNSKKWFSTLQDFGENLDEPLAELYIFNFLSDKRNDTYNYYLKDISKTNYYNELGERLIAKYPDVAFTNLYLNEIAIDQQLTNGNTPKSNFWKWLLLALLLLSISLNVYFVFKQRNTSRNLQNDSLAKLTEQEHNIVQQILENKTNKEIAAAMFISISTVKTHINNVYKKLEVSSRDEIKQRFP
;
A
#
# COMPACT_ATOMS: atom_id res chain seq x y z
N MET A 1 -40.34 -62.07 -22.33
CA MET A 1 -40.91 -60.88 -21.65
C MET A 1 -39.86 -59.97 -20.99
N PHE A 2 -38.56 -60.30 -20.99
CA PHE A 2 -37.51 -59.48 -20.34
C PHE A 2 -36.62 -58.65 -21.26
N ARG A 3 -36.77 -58.75 -22.59
CA ARG A 3 -35.94 -58.00 -23.57
C ARG A 3 -36.53 -56.65 -24.00
N THR A 4 -37.84 -56.46 -23.86
CA THR A 4 -38.53 -55.21 -24.24
C THR A 4 -38.50 -54.15 -23.13
N VAL A 5 -38.22 -54.53 -21.89
CA VAL A 5 -38.14 -53.59 -20.75
C VAL A 5 -36.81 -52.83 -20.73
N PHE A 6 -35.74 -53.40 -21.27
CA PHE A 6 -34.43 -52.73 -21.32
C PHE A 6 -34.36 -51.61 -22.37
N LEU A 7 -35.26 -51.63 -23.36
CA LEU A 7 -35.29 -50.64 -24.45
C LEU A 7 -36.06 -49.36 -24.09
N ILE A 8 -36.85 -49.37 -23.01
CA ILE A 8 -37.56 -48.19 -22.50
C ILE A 8 -36.71 -47.44 -21.47
N LEU A 9 -35.76 -48.10 -20.82
CA LEU A 9 -34.85 -47.49 -19.83
C LEU A 9 -33.70 -46.68 -20.45
N ILE A 10 -33.46 -46.79 -21.76
CA ILE A 10 -32.46 -45.98 -22.49
C ILE A 10 -33.09 -44.75 -23.15
N LEU A 11 -34.42 -44.67 -23.27
CA LEU A 11 -35.11 -43.47 -23.79
C LEU A 11 -35.28 -42.34 -22.77
N PHE A 12 -34.86 -42.57 -21.52
CA PHE A 12 -34.77 -41.56 -20.46
C PHE A 12 -33.33 -41.21 -20.08
N SER A 13 -32.34 -41.53 -20.93
CA SER A 13 -31.04 -40.87 -20.84
C SER A 13 -31.23 -39.43 -21.26
N CYS A 14 -31.38 -38.56 -20.24
CA CYS A 14 -31.34 -37.11 -20.28
C CYS A 14 -30.83 -36.57 -21.62
N PHE A 15 -31.74 -35.98 -22.40
CA PHE A 15 -31.35 -34.83 -23.19
C PHE A 15 -30.75 -33.84 -22.19
N LYS A 16 -29.42 -33.86 -22.04
CA LYS A 16 -28.70 -32.68 -21.56
C LYS A 16 -28.97 -31.64 -22.62
N GLY A 17 -30.02 -30.85 -22.43
CA GLY A 17 -30.27 -29.69 -23.26
C GLY A 17 -28.96 -28.92 -23.34
N LEU A 18 -28.51 -28.66 -24.57
CA LEU A 18 -27.40 -27.74 -24.80
C LEU A 18 -27.80 -26.45 -24.11
N SER A 19 -27.16 -26.11 -22.99
CA SER A 19 -27.54 -24.87 -22.31
C SER A 19 -27.16 -23.71 -23.21
N GLN A 20 -28.14 -22.84 -23.42
CA GLN A 20 -28.03 -21.71 -24.31
C GLN A 20 -28.46 -20.49 -23.52
N TYR A 21 -27.52 -19.58 -23.30
CA TYR A 21 -27.85 -18.29 -22.72
C TYR A 21 -28.61 -17.45 -23.75
N SER A 22 -29.47 -16.57 -23.26
CA SER A 22 -30.22 -15.63 -24.09
C SER A 22 -30.31 -14.28 -23.40
N PHE A 23 -29.57 -13.29 -23.91
CA PHE A 23 -29.58 -11.93 -23.37
C PHE A 23 -30.21 -11.00 -24.39
N GLU A 24 -31.29 -10.33 -24.02
CA GLU A 24 -32.13 -9.57 -24.93
C GLU A 24 -32.51 -8.24 -24.32
N GLY A 25 -32.70 -7.22 -25.13
CA GLY A 25 -33.09 -5.92 -24.59
C GLY A 25 -33.49 -4.94 -25.67
N GLN A 26 -33.96 -3.79 -25.22
CA GLN A 26 -34.38 -2.71 -26.10
C GLN A 26 -33.67 -1.43 -25.69
N ILE A 27 -33.13 -0.71 -26.67
CA ILE A 27 -32.60 0.64 -26.44
C ILE A 27 -33.71 1.68 -26.61
N ALA A 28 -33.52 2.80 -25.93
CA ALA A 28 -34.35 4.00 -26.04
C ALA A 28 -34.32 4.53 -27.47
N ASP A 29 -35.47 5.01 -27.95
CA ASP A 29 -35.73 5.57 -29.27
C ASP A 29 -35.60 4.55 -30.42
N GLU A 30 -36.35 4.76 -31.52
CA GLU A 30 -36.36 3.93 -32.74
C GLU A 30 -35.03 4.06 -33.52
N GLN A 31 -33.92 3.72 -32.86
CA GLN A 31 -32.56 3.88 -33.37
C GLN A 31 -32.04 2.56 -33.93
N SER A 32 -32.22 2.39 -35.24
CA SER A 32 -31.70 1.27 -36.00
C SER A 32 -30.18 1.37 -36.20
N GLY A 33 -29.49 0.23 -36.15
CA GLY A 33 -28.09 0.13 -36.55
C GLY A 33 -27.07 0.57 -35.49
N LYS A 34 -27.47 0.73 -34.23
CA LYS A 34 -26.53 0.95 -33.12
C LYS A 34 -25.81 -0.33 -32.76
N THR A 35 -24.51 -0.25 -32.45
CA THR A 35 -23.72 -1.43 -32.09
C THR A 35 -23.77 -1.65 -30.59
N ILE A 36 -24.17 -2.86 -30.19
CA ILE A 36 -24.20 -3.33 -28.81
C ILE A 36 -23.11 -4.39 -28.65
N TYR A 37 -22.38 -4.30 -27.56
CA TYR A 37 -21.29 -5.20 -27.23
C TYR A 37 -21.56 -5.95 -25.93
N LEU A 38 -21.27 -7.25 -25.95
CA LEU A 38 -21.24 -8.10 -24.77
C LEU A 38 -19.78 -8.37 -24.40
N SER A 39 -19.40 -7.98 -23.20
CA SER A 39 -18.04 -8.14 -22.66
C SER A 39 -18.03 -8.99 -21.39
N ILE A 40 -16.92 -9.65 -21.12
CA ILE A 40 -16.65 -10.36 -19.85
C ILE A 40 -15.62 -9.59 -19.02
N ILE A 41 -15.88 -9.46 -17.72
CA ILE A 41 -15.02 -8.71 -16.80
C ILE A 41 -14.38 -9.67 -15.80
N GLU A 42 -13.13 -10.03 -16.06
CA GLU A 42 -12.31 -10.89 -15.18
C GLU A 42 -11.41 -10.09 -14.22
N ASP A 43 -11.26 -8.78 -14.45
CA ASP A 43 -10.57 -7.84 -13.55
C ASP A 43 -11.58 -6.81 -13.04
N TYR A 44 -12.00 -6.96 -11.78
CA TYR A 44 -13.01 -6.11 -11.15
C TYR A 44 -12.60 -4.64 -11.06
N ARG A 45 -11.31 -4.31 -11.15
CA ARG A 45 -10.85 -2.90 -11.18
C ARG A 45 -11.25 -2.17 -12.45
N LYS A 46 -11.67 -2.92 -13.49
CA LYS A 46 -12.15 -2.40 -14.77
C LYS A 46 -13.67 -2.23 -14.81
N PHE A 47 -14.39 -2.31 -13.68
CA PHE A 47 -15.86 -2.11 -13.65
C PHE A 47 -16.32 -0.75 -14.21
N GLY A 48 -15.53 0.31 -14.09
CA GLY A 48 -15.87 1.61 -14.65
C GLY A 48 -15.33 1.91 -16.05
N ARG A 49 -14.57 1.00 -16.68
CA ARG A 49 -13.87 1.27 -17.95
C ARG A 49 -14.23 0.23 -19.01
N ILE A 50 -14.55 0.69 -20.21
CA ILE A 50 -14.78 -0.17 -21.38
C ILE A 50 -13.42 -0.51 -21.99
N SER A 51 -13.13 -1.81 -22.15
CA SER A 51 -11.93 -2.29 -22.83
C SER A 51 -12.31 -3.21 -23.99
N MET A 52 -11.69 -2.98 -25.15
CA MET A 52 -11.93 -3.78 -26.36
C MET A 52 -11.47 -5.23 -26.20
N GLU A 53 -10.46 -5.49 -25.38
CA GLU A 53 -9.94 -6.84 -25.12
C GLU A 53 -10.93 -7.75 -24.38
N GLN A 54 -11.98 -7.16 -23.78
CA GLN A 54 -12.99 -7.85 -22.98
C GLN A 54 -14.22 -8.27 -23.81
N ILE A 55 -14.33 -7.83 -25.07
CA ILE A 55 -15.51 -8.05 -25.92
C ILE A 55 -15.57 -9.52 -26.34
N LEU A 56 -16.68 -10.18 -26.02
CA LEU A 56 -16.99 -11.54 -26.45
C LEU A 56 -17.77 -11.56 -27.77
N LYS A 57 -18.80 -10.71 -27.86
CA LYS A 57 -19.70 -10.63 -29.02
C LYS A 57 -20.13 -9.19 -29.26
N LYS A 58 -20.54 -8.92 -30.50
CA LYS A 58 -21.22 -7.68 -30.89
C LYS A 58 -22.47 -8.01 -31.70
N THR A 59 -23.49 -7.17 -31.59
CA THR A 59 -24.70 -7.21 -32.41
C THR A 59 -25.09 -5.78 -32.77
N ILE A 60 -26.01 -5.64 -33.72
CA ILE A 60 -26.64 -4.38 -34.06
C ILE A 60 -28.11 -4.40 -33.65
N THR A 61 -28.66 -3.22 -33.35
CA THR A 61 -30.08 -3.06 -33.07
C THR A 61 -30.91 -3.12 -34.34
N ASP A 62 -32.12 -3.69 -34.24
CA ASP A 62 -33.11 -3.65 -35.31
C ASP A 62 -33.80 -2.29 -35.42
N SER A 63 -34.79 -2.18 -36.32
CA SER A 63 -35.55 -0.93 -36.52
C SER A 63 -36.31 -0.44 -35.29
N LEU A 64 -36.56 -1.31 -34.31
CA LEU A 64 -37.27 -1.01 -33.06
C LEU A 64 -36.31 -0.83 -31.88
N GLY A 65 -34.98 -0.83 -32.13
CA GLY A 65 -33.98 -0.72 -31.08
C GLY A 65 -33.74 -2.02 -30.31
N TYR A 66 -34.24 -3.16 -30.78
CA TYR A 66 -34.09 -4.44 -30.09
C TYR A 66 -32.75 -5.10 -30.43
N PHE A 67 -32.14 -5.75 -29.44
CA PHE A 67 -30.91 -6.52 -29.60
C PHE A 67 -31.01 -7.88 -28.90
N SER A 68 -30.23 -8.85 -29.39
CA SER A 68 -30.17 -10.19 -28.81
C SER A 68 -28.78 -10.80 -28.92
N PHE A 69 -28.33 -11.43 -27.83
CA PHE A 69 -27.17 -12.31 -27.78
C PHE A 69 -27.61 -13.71 -27.39
N ARG A 70 -27.33 -14.69 -28.24
CA ARG A 70 -27.59 -16.10 -27.95
C ARG A 70 -26.34 -16.93 -28.20
N GLY A 71 -26.18 -18.02 -27.45
CA GLY A 71 -25.07 -18.95 -27.64
C GLY A 71 -24.90 -19.91 -26.47
N ASN A 72 -23.84 -20.71 -26.54
CA ASN A 72 -23.55 -21.79 -25.59
C ASN A 72 -22.07 -21.79 -25.15
N ASN A 73 -21.42 -20.63 -25.26
CA ASN A 73 -19.98 -20.47 -25.10
C ASN A 73 -19.60 -19.57 -23.90
N LEU A 74 -20.52 -19.37 -22.95
CA LEU A 74 -20.22 -18.72 -21.66
C LEU A 74 -19.82 -19.77 -20.62
N ASN A 75 -19.31 -19.31 -19.49
CA ASN A 75 -18.98 -20.19 -18.37
C ASN A 75 -20.27 -20.71 -17.70
N TYR A 76 -20.22 -21.94 -17.19
CA TYR A 76 -21.33 -22.53 -16.43
C TYR A 76 -21.47 -21.94 -15.03
N ASP A 77 -20.35 -21.51 -14.45
CA ASP A 77 -20.36 -20.73 -13.21
C ASP A 77 -20.68 -19.26 -13.53
N ASN A 78 -21.30 -18.60 -12.56
CA ASN A 78 -21.54 -17.16 -12.62
C ASN A 78 -20.23 -16.40 -12.91
N ARG A 79 -20.32 -15.45 -13.84
CA ARG A 79 -19.26 -14.50 -14.20
C ARG A 79 -19.88 -13.12 -14.35
N ILE A 80 -19.01 -12.12 -14.34
CA ILE A 80 -19.41 -10.72 -14.49
C ILE A 80 -19.37 -10.36 -15.97
N TYR A 81 -20.49 -9.90 -16.49
CA TYR A 81 -20.65 -9.46 -17.85
C TYR A 81 -21.03 -7.99 -17.90
N ARG A 82 -20.74 -7.36 -19.04
CA ARG A 82 -21.19 -6.02 -19.36
C ARG A 82 -21.89 -6.02 -20.71
N ILE A 83 -23.04 -5.37 -20.77
CA ILE A 83 -23.58 -4.87 -22.03
C ILE A 83 -23.31 -3.38 -22.10
N HIS A 84 -22.78 -2.93 -23.24
CA HIS A 84 -22.61 -1.52 -23.50
C HIS A 84 -23.04 -1.14 -24.91
N LEU A 85 -23.64 0.04 -25.00
CA LEU A 85 -24.01 0.72 -26.22
C LEU A 85 -22.89 1.72 -26.56
N ASP A 86 -22.36 1.60 -27.77
CA ASP A 86 -21.41 2.58 -28.30
C ASP A 86 -22.16 3.59 -29.16
N ASP A 87 -22.30 4.80 -28.64
CA ASP A 87 -22.93 5.94 -29.33
C ASP A 87 -21.90 7.01 -29.74
N CYS A 88 -20.61 6.68 -29.64
CA CYS A 88 -19.54 7.57 -30.07
C CYS A 88 -19.41 7.51 -31.61
N SER A 89 -19.61 8.65 -32.29
CA SER A 89 -19.53 8.72 -33.76
C SER A 89 -18.09 8.52 -34.28
N ASP A 90 -17.92 7.63 -35.26
CA ASP A 90 -16.62 7.23 -35.87
C ASP A 90 -15.73 8.38 -36.40
N ALA A 91 -16.27 9.59 -36.56
CA ALA A 91 -15.58 10.71 -37.20
C ALA A 91 -14.55 11.43 -36.29
N SER A 92 -14.60 11.22 -34.98
CA SER A 92 -13.70 11.89 -34.03
C SER A 92 -13.51 11.06 -32.77
N SER A 93 -12.57 10.12 -32.75
CA SER A 93 -11.74 9.80 -31.56
C SER A 93 -11.14 8.39 -31.53
N ASN A 94 -10.19 8.08 -32.43
CA ASN A 94 -9.28 6.95 -32.15
C ASN A 94 -8.47 7.15 -30.85
N SER A 95 -8.41 8.36 -30.28
CA SER A 95 -7.74 8.67 -29.01
C SER A 95 -8.64 8.60 -27.77
N GLU A 96 -9.96 8.83 -27.86
CA GLU A 96 -10.84 8.79 -26.67
C GLU A 96 -11.27 7.36 -26.32
N HIS A 97 -11.38 6.47 -27.32
CA HIS A 97 -11.51 5.04 -27.08
C HIS A 97 -10.28 4.43 -26.38
N PHE A 98 -9.10 5.06 -26.46
CA PHE A 98 -7.89 4.59 -25.77
C PHE A 98 -7.91 4.90 -24.26
N PHE A 99 -8.56 6.01 -23.86
CA PHE A 99 -8.67 6.41 -22.45
C PHE A 99 -9.99 6.00 -21.79
N GLY A 100 -10.93 5.43 -22.56
CA GLY A 100 -12.12 4.77 -22.03
C GLY A 100 -13.18 5.70 -21.43
N SER A 101 -13.26 6.95 -21.91
CA SER A 101 -14.25 7.94 -21.46
C SER A 101 -15.09 8.42 -22.66
N CYS A 102 -16.12 7.65 -23.02
CA CYS A 102 -17.19 8.11 -23.91
C CYS A 102 -18.36 8.57 -23.04
N GLU A 103 -18.61 9.89 -22.97
CA GLU A 103 -19.68 10.51 -22.16
C GLU A 103 -21.08 10.03 -22.56
N PHE A 104 -21.22 9.50 -23.78
CA PHE A 104 -22.48 8.99 -24.35
C PHE A 104 -22.60 7.46 -24.31
N SER A 105 -21.61 6.74 -23.78
CA SER A 105 -21.68 5.28 -23.68
C SER A 105 -22.54 4.85 -22.48
N LYS A 106 -23.65 4.17 -22.76
CA LYS A 106 -24.48 3.54 -21.72
C LYS A 106 -24.01 2.12 -21.50
N SER A 107 -23.87 1.70 -20.25
CA SER A 107 -23.48 0.32 -19.94
C SER A 107 -24.11 -0.18 -18.67
N ILE A 108 -24.28 -1.50 -18.60
CA ILE A 108 -24.78 -2.19 -17.43
C ILE A 108 -23.92 -3.41 -17.13
N LEU A 109 -23.57 -3.58 -15.85
CA LEU A 109 -22.91 -4.76 -15.33
C LEU A 109 -23.96 -5.71 -14.78
N PHE A 110 -23.76 -7.01 -14.99
CA PHE A 110 -24.64 -8.04 -14.45
C PHE A 110 -23.88 -9.35 -14.22
N VAL A 111 -24.41 -10.18 -13.34
CA VAL A 111 -23.94 -11.56 -13.15
C VAL A 111 -24.73 -12.48 -14.07
N ALA A 112 -24.05 -13.39 -14.76
CA ALA A 112 -24.74 -14.42 -15.55
C ALA A 112 -23.90 -15.69 -15.68
N ASN A 113 -24.53 -16.75 -16.16
CA ASN A 113 -23.87 -17.97 -16.63
C ASN A 113 -24.50 -18.47 -17.95
N ASN A 114 -23.97 -19.57 -18.49
CA ASN A 114 -24.38 -20.14 -19.78
C ASN A 114 -25.81 -20.71 -19.83
N ASN A 115 -26.52 -20.77 -18.70
CA ASN A 115 -27.92 -21.22 -18.62
C ASN A 115 -28.92 -20.06 -18.46
N ASP A 116 -28.44 -18.83 -18.30
CA ASP A 116 -29.30 -17.72 -17.90
C ASP A 116 -30.00 -17.08 -19.10
N THR A 117 -31.26 -16.70 -18.87
CA THR A 117 -32.00 -15.81 -19.75
C THR A 117 -32.17 -14.47 -19.04
N ILE A 118 -31.78 -13.40 -19.73
CA ILE A 118 -31.77 -12.04 -19.18
C ILE A 118 -32.41 -11.10 -20.18
N THR A 119 -33.33 -10.29 -19.69
CA THR A 119 -34.01 -9.24 -20.44
C THR A 119 -33.70 -7.88 -19.83
N PHE A 120 -33.36 -6.91 -20.68
CA PHE A 120 -33.08 -5.52 -20.33
C PHE A 120 -34.20 -4.64 -20.90
N PRO A 121 -35.33 -4.48 -20.17
CA PRO A 121 -36.41 -3.61 -20.62
C PRO A 121 -35.99 -2.14 -20.55
N THR A 122 -36.73 -1.27 -21.24
CA THR A 122 -36.62 0.17 -21.07
C THR A 122 -37.35 0.60 -19.80
N SER A 123 -36.78 1.58 -19.08
CA SER A 123 -37.40 2.13 -17.88
C SER A 123 -38.64 2.98 -18.19
N PHE A 124 -39.38 3.41 -17.17
CA PHE A 124 -40.51 4.33 -17.31
C PHE A 124 -40.15 5.66 -18.00
N ALA A 125 -38.88 6.08 -17.95
CA ALA A 125 -38.37 7.28 -18.64
C ALA A 125 -37.82 6.96 -20.04
N ASN A 126 -38.11 5.78 -20.58
CA ASN A 126 -37.53 5.23 -21.80
C ASN A 126 -36.00 5.16 -21.74
N GLU A 127 -35.41 4.90 -20.57
CA GLU A 127 -33.97 4.76 -20.46
C GLU A 127 -33.55 3.30 -20.68
N ALA A 128 -32.54 3.10 -21.52
CA ALA A 128 -31.97 1.79 -21.80
C ALA A 128 -31.01 1.34 -20.70
N LEU A 129 -30.99 0.03 -20.44
CA LEU A 129 -30.01 -0.61 -19.55
C LEU A 129 -30.08 -0.13 -18.09
N CYS A 130 -31.28 0.14 -17.57
CA CYS A 130 -31.52 0.54 -16.18
C CYS A 130 -32.20 -0.53 -15.33
N GLU A 131 -32.73 -1.59 -15.96
CA GLU A 131 -33.47 -2.65 -15.31
C GLU A 131 -33.02 -4.01 -15.86
N ILE A 132 -33.03 -5.02 -14.98
CA ILE A 132 -32.67 -6.41 -15.31
C ILE A 132 -33.81 -7.30 -14.84
N THR A 133 -34.34 -8.08 -15.79
CA THR A 133 -35.25 -9.19 -15.51
C THR A 133 -34.56 -10.48 -15.92
N SER A 134 -34.45 -11.46 -15.02
CA SER A 134 -33.63 -12.64 -15.27
C SER A 134 -34.19 -13.89 -14.59
N THR A 135 -33.89 -15.05 -15.18
CA THR A 135 -34.07 -16.36 -14.54
C THR A 135 -33.15 -16.54 -13.33
N ASN A 136 -32.03 -15.81 -13.29
CA ASN A 136 -31.08 -15.81 -12.20
C ASN A 136 -31.29 -14.56 -11.33
N SER A 137 -31.72 -14.78 -10.08
CA SER A 137 -31.94 -13.69 -9.11
C SER A 137 -30.69 -12.85 -8.82
N LYS A 138 -29.49 -13.36 -9.12
CA LYS A 138 -28.22 -12.65 -8.88
C LYS A 138 -27.87 -11.66 -9.99
N SER A 139 -28.57 -11.69 -11.12
CA SER A 139 -28.23 -10.85 -12.27
C SER A 139 -28.38 -9.35 -11.98
N SER A 140 -29.35 -8.95 -11.16
CA SER A 140 -29.66 -7.55 -10.85
C SER A 140 -28.87 -6.97 -9.67
N THR A 141 -28.07 -7.77 -8.96
CA THR A 141 -27.50 -7.37 -7.66
C THR A 141 -26.61 -6.13 -7.75
N PHE A 142 -25.94 -5.91 -8.87
CA PHE A 142 -25.12 -4.71 -9.06
C PHE A 142 -25.96 -3.43 -9.16
N LEU A 143 -27.15 -3.49 -9.76
CA LEU A 143 -28.08 -2.36 -9.76
C LEU A 143 -28.55 -2.03 -8.33
N ASP A 144 -28.87 -3.06 -7.54
CA ASP A 144 -29.29 -2.88 -6.15
C ASP A 144 -28.15 -2.24 -5.31
N ILE A 145 -26.90 -2.63 -5.56
CA ILE A 145 -25.72 -2.02 -4.91
C ILE A 145 -25.51 -0.57 -5.39
N ASP A 146 -25.73 -0.28 -6.67
CA ASP A 146 -25.65 1.08 -7.19
C ASP A 146 -26.67 2.01 -6.53
N VAL A 147 -27.90 1.53 -6.26
CA VAL A 147 -28.88 2.28 -5.47
C VAL A 147 -28.35 2.59 -4.06
N LEU A 148 -27.77 1.60 -3.36
CA LEU A 148 -27.18 1.83 -2.03
C LEU A 148 -26.01 2.80 -2.06
N LYS A 149 -25.21 2.81 -3.13
CA LYS A 149 -24.11 3.77 -3.31
C LYS A 149 -24.63 5.20 -3.46
N GLU A 150 -25.73 5.40 -4.19
CA GLU A 150 -26.36 6.72 -4.32
C GLU A 150 -26.98 7.18 -3.00
N GLU A 151 -27.64 6.29 -2.24
CA GLU A 151 -28.14 6.62 -0.90
C GLU A 151 -27.00 6.98 0.07
N MET A 152 -25.88 6.25 0.00
CA MET A 152 -24.67 6.59 0.74
C MET A 152 -24.16 7.98 0.36
N ALA A 153 -24.05 8.28 -0.93
CA ALA A 153 -23.60 9.59 -1.40
C ALA A 153 -24.51 10.72 -0.90
N PHE A 154 -25.82 10.50 -0.89
CA PHE A 154 -26.81 11.44 -0.36
C PHE A 154 -26.58 11.73 1.14
N ASP A 155 -26.44 10.69 1.97
CA ASP A 155 -26.21 10.81 3.41
C ASP A 155 -24.91 11.59 3.75
N PHE A 156 -23.87 11.45 2.93
CA PHE A 156 -22.62 12.18 3.09
C PHE A 156 -22.74 13.65 2.67
N ASN A 157 -23.63 13.98 1.74
CA ASN A 157 -23.83 15.35 1.27
C ASN A 157 -24.68 16.20 2.25
N ASP A 158 -25.57 15.57 3.02
CA ASP A 158 -26.49 16.26 3.94
C ASP A 158 -25.74 17.04 5.04
N PHE A 159 -24.70 16.46 5.65
CA PHE A 159 -23.88 17.14 6.66
C PHE A 159 -22.37 16.88 6.52
N ARG A 160 -21.59 17.95 6.39
CA ARG A 160 -20.13 17.88 6.13
C ARG A 160 -19.23 17.77 7.38
N SER A 161 -19.80 17.66 8.58
CA SER A 161 -19.00 17.62 9.82
C SER A 161 -18.20 16.32 9.95
N ASP A 162 -17.02 16.38 10.57
CA ASP A 162 -16.18 15.18 10.78
C ASP A 162 -16.89 14.13 11.66
N ALA A 163 -17.72 14.56 12.60
CA ALA A 163 -18.54 13.66 13.41
C ALA A 163 -19.56 12.90 12.55
N ASN A 164 -20.27 13.59 11.64
CA ASN A 164 -21.20 12.96 10.71
C ASN A 164 -20.48 12.01 9.77
N ARG A 165 -19.35 12.42 9.18
CA ARG A 165 -18.55 11.58 8.29
C ARG A 165 -18.12 10.28 8.97
N LYS A 166 -17.70 10.34 10.24
CA LYS A 166 -17.31 9.15 11.02
C LYS A 166 -18.50 8.22 11.26
N LEU A 167 -19.67 8.76 11.62
CA LEU A 167 -20.88 7.99 11.86
C LEU A 167 -21.37 7.32 10.56
N ASN A 168 -21.47 8.10 9.48
CA ASN A 168 -21.93 7.63 8.17
C ASN A 168 -20.96 6.61 7.56
N SER A 169 -19.65 6.80 7.69
CA SER A 169 -18.68 5.79 7.23
C SER A 169 -18.91 4.46 7.92
N LYS A 170 -19.12 4.46 9.26
CA LYS A 170 -19.41 3.23 9.99
C LYS A 170 -20.71 2.59 9.54
N LYS A 171 -21.80 3.36 9.48
CA LYS A 171 -23.13 2.91 9.06
C LYS A 171 -23.05 2.25 7.68
N TRP A 172 -22.57 2.98 6.68
CA TRP A 172 -22.61 2.53 5.29
C TRP A 172 -21.64 1.39 4.96
N PHE A 173 -20.48 1.32 5.63
CA PHE A 173 -19.61 0.16 5.49
C PHE A 173 -20.30 -1.11 6.00
N SER A 174 -20.90 -1.08 7.21
CA SER A 174 -21.65 -2.24 7.70
C SER A 174 -22.86 -2.56 6.81
N THR A 175 -23.62 -1.54 6.37
CA THR A 175 -24.79 -1.76 5.49
C THR A 175 -24.39 -2.47 4.20
N LEU A 176 -23.33 -2.01 3.53
CA LEU A 176 -22.87 -2.60 2.27
C LEU A 176 -22.30 -4.02 2.48
N GLN A 177 -21.54 -4.23 3.55
CA GLN A 177 -21.00 -5.56 3.91
C GLN A 177 -22.13 -6.55 4.21
N ASP A 178 -23.05 -6.19 5.09
CA ASP A 178 -24.21 -7.02 5.47
C ASP A 178 -25.10 -7.29 4.26
N PHE A 179 -25.33 -6.28 3.40
CA PHE A 179 -26.11 -6.45 2.18
C PHE A 179 -25.44 -7.46 1.23
N GLY A 180 -24.14 -7.30 0.99
CA GLY A 180 -23.36 -8.20 0.13
C GLY A 180 -23.39 -9.65 0.62
N GLU A 181 -23.18 -9.88 1.91
CA GLU A 181 -23.20 -11.21 2.51
C GLU A 181 -24.58 -11.89 2.39
N ASN A 182 -25.66 -11.12 2.61
CA ASN A 182 -27.04 -11.62 2.50
C ASN A 182 -27.43 -12.00 1.06
N LEU A 183 -26.72 -11.50 0.04
CA LEU A 183 -26.96 -11.87 -1.34
C LEU A 183 -26.47 -13.28 -1.69
N ASP A 184 -25.66 -13.94 -0.86
CA ASP A 184 -25.10 -15.28 -1.14
C ASP A 184 -24.43 -15.36 -2.54
N GLU A 185 -23.78 -14.27 -2.93
CA GLU A 185 -23.10 -14.12 -4.21
C GLU A 185 -21.80 -13.32 -4.02
N PRO A 186 -20.65 -14.00 -3.90
CA PRO A 186 -19.35 -13.34 -3.70
C PRO A 186 -18.97 -12.33 -4.79
N LEU A 187 -19.52 -12.45 -6.01
CA LEU A 187 -19.29 -11.45 -7.06
C LEU A 187 -19.95 -10.09 -6.72
N ALA A 188 -21.09 -10.10 -6.02
CA ALA A 188 -21.76 -8.89 -5.52
C ALA A 188 -20.90 -8.21 -4.44
N GLU A 189 -20.37 -9.00 -3.52
CA GLU A 189 -19.44 -8.54 -2.48
C GLU A 189 -18.14 -8.00 -3.07
N LEU A 190 -17.65 -8.57 -4.17
CA LEU A 190 -16.48 -8.10 -4.90
C LEU A 190 -16.71 -6.73 -5.55
N TYR A 191 -17.93 -6.48 -6.03
CA TYR A 191 -18.35 -5.16 -6.53
C TYR A 191 -18.40 -4.11 -5.42
N ILE A 192 -18.95 -4.47 -4.26
CA ILE A 192 -18.91 -3.64 -3.05
C ILE A 192 -17.46 -3.37 -2.63
N PHE A 193 -16.62 -4.40 -2.59
CA PHE A 193 -15.22 -4.28 -2.23
C PHE A 193 -14.50 -3.29 -3.14
N ASN A 194 -14.67 -3.41 -4.47
CA ASN A 194 -14.05 -2.49 -5.42
C ASN A 194 -14.41 -1.03 -5.17
N PHE A 195 -15.66 -0.76 -4.75
CA PHE A 195 -16.11 0.58 -4.39
C PHE A 195 -15.51 1.06 -3.05
N LEU A 196 -15.50 0.22 -2.02
CA LEU A 196 -15.01 0.57 -0.68
C LEU A 196 -13.48 0.73 -0.61
N SER A 197 -12.74 -0.06 -1.41
CA SER A 197 -11.27 -0.04 -1.45
C SER A 197 -10.69 0.97 -2.43
N ASP A 198 -11.52 1.72 -3.17
CA ASP A 198 -11.04 2.72 -4.13
C ASP A 198 -10.29 3.85 -3.42
N LYS A 199 -9.00 3.97 -3.75
CA LYS A 199 -8.07 4.99 -3.21
C LYS A 199 -8.48 6.42 -3.53
N ARG A 200 -9.33 6.62 -4.54
CA ARG A 200 -9.85 7.92 -4.94
C ARG A 200 -11.04 8.36 -4.09
N ASN A 201 -11.66 7.44 -3.36
CA ASN A 201 -12.83 7.71 -2.53
C ASN A 201 -12.42 8.38 -1.20
N ASP A 202 -13.16 9.40 -0.79
CA ASP A 202 -12.98 10.09 0.50
C ASP A 202 -13.08 9.14 1.72
N THR A 203 -13.76 8.01 1.54
CA THR A 203 -13.96 6.99 2.57
C THR A 203 -12.84 5.95 2.66
N TYR A 204 -11.83 6.00 1.77
CA TYR A 204 -10.71 5.04 1.76
C TYR A 204 -9.96 4.94 3.09
N ASN A 205 -9.78 6.06 3.79
CA ASN A 205 -9.15 6.06 5.11
C ASN A 205 -9.96 5.31 6.18
N TYR A 206 -11.28 5.21 5.99
CA TYR A 206 -12.14 4.38 6.84
C TYR A 206 -11.97 2.90 6.49
N TYR A 207 -11.95 2.54 5.20
CA TYR A 207 -11.66 1.18 4.73
C TYR A 207 -10.39 0.59 5.36
N LEU A 208 -9.26 1.33 5.34
CA LEU A 208 -8.01 0.87 5.97
C LEU A 208 -8.13 0.60 7.48
N LYS A 209 -9.04 1.29 8.17
CA LYS A 209 -9.31 1.02 9.60
C LYS A 209 -10.29 -0.12 9.79
N ASP A 210 -11.14 -0.37 8.80
CA ASP A 210 -12.18 -1.40 8.85
C ASP A 210 -11.59 -2.78 8.60
N ILE A 211 -10.72 -2.92 7.59
CA ILE A 211 -10.04 -4.18 7.23
C ILE A 211 -9.21 -4.79 8.38
N SER A 212 -8.75 -3.97 9.33
CA SER A 212 -8.01 -4.44 10.52
C SER A 212 -8.90 -4.79 11.71
N LYS A 213 -10.20 -4.52 11.63
CA LYS A 213 -11.17 -4.73 12.72
C LYS A 213 -12.19 -5.82 12.42
N THR A 214 -12.54 -6.00 11.16
CA THR A 214 -13.58 -6.93 10.72
C THR A 214 -12.94 -8.14 10.03
N ASN A 215 -13.59 -9.31 10.13
CA ASN A 215 -13.18 -10.51 9.39
C ASN A 215 -13.82 -10.59 8.00
N TYR A 216 -14.79 -9.73 7.69
CA TYR A 216 -15.57 -9.71 6.46
C TYR A 216 -14.72 -9.92 5.20
N TYR A 217 -13.60 -9.20 5.07
CA TYR A 217 -12.74 -9.30 3.90
C TYR A 217 -12.00 -10.65 3.79
N ASN A 218 -11.62 -11.25 4.91
CA ASN A 218 -11.04 -12.60 4.89
C ASN A 218 -12.09 -13.64 4.51
N GLU A 219 -13.29 -13.53 5.10
CA GLU A 219 -14.41 -14.44 4.85
C GLU A 219 -14.91 -14.33 3.40
N LEU A 220 -14.91 -13.13 2.80
CA LEU A 220 -15.15 -12.94 1.37
C LEU A 220 -14.11 -13.69 0.53
N GLY A 221 -12.84 -13.65 0.91
CA GLY A 221 -11.78 -14.44 0.26
C GLY A 221 -12.06 -15.94 0.30
N GLU A 222 -12.50 -16.45 1.46
CA GLU A 222 -12.89 -17.86 1.63
C GLU A 222 -14.10 -18.22 0.76
N ARG A 223 -15.13 -17.37 0.72
CA ARG A 223 -16.31 -17.56 -0.15
C ARG A 223 -15.95 -17.55 -1.63
N LEU A 224 -15.06 -16.64 -2.06
CA LEU A 224 -14.55 -16.59 -3.44
C LEU A 224 -13.78 -17.85 -3.80
N ILE A 225 -12.89 -18.34 -2.92
CA ILE A 225 -12.16 -19.60 -3.15
C ILE A 225 -13.13 -20.78 -3.25
N ALA A 226 -14.14 -20.84 -2.38
CA ALA A 226 -15.09 -21.94 -2.34
C ALA A 226 -15.99 -21.99 -3.59
N LYS A 227 -16.47 -20.83 -4.07
CA LYS A 227 -17.42 -20.75 -5.20
C LYS A 227 -16.73 -20.58 -6.56
N TYR A 228 -15.61 -19.87 -6.60
CA TYR A 228 -14.87 -19.53 -7.83
C TYR A 228 -13.36 -19.81 -7.68
N PRO A 229 -12.96 -21.09 -7.54
CA PRO A 229 -11.56 -21.46 -7.42
C PRO A 229 -10.78 -21.19 -8.71
N ASP A 230 -9.50 -20.80 -8.56
CA ASP A 230 -8.54 -20.62 -9.67
C ASP A 230 -8.93 -19.60 -10.75
N VAL A 231 -9.84 -18.67 -10.45
CA VAL A 231 -10.23 -17.59 -11.38
C VAL A 231 -9.39 -16.33 -11.18
N ALA A 232 -9.23 -15.54 -12.24
CA ALA A 232 -8.38 -14.34 -12.23
C ALA A 232 -8.78 -13.34 -11.14
N PHE A 233 -10.07 -13.01 -11.02
CA PHE A 233 -10.55 -12.07 -10.01
C PHE A 233 -10.36 -12.58 -8.57
N THR A 234 -10.48 -13.88 -8.31
CA THR A 234 -10.26 -14.48 -6.98
C THR A 234 -8.81 -14.30 -6.56
N ASN A 235 -7.87 -14.65 -7.44
CA ASN A 235 -6.44 -14.47 -7.17
C ASN A 235 -6.07 -12.99 -6.98
N LEU A 236 -6.67 -12.11 -7.79
CA LEU A 236 -6.46 -10.67 -7.71
C LEU A 236 -6.92 -10.12 -6.36
N TYR A 237 -8.11 -10.52 -5.91
CA TYR A 237 -8.68 -10.16 -4.62
C TYR A 237 -7.80 -10.58 -3.45
N LEU A 238 -7.39 -11.86 -3.41
CA LEU A 238 -6.57 -12.40 -2.33
C LEU A 238 -5.23 -11.67 -2.20
N ASN A 239 -4.61 -11.33 -3.33
CA ASN A 239 -3.37 -10.56 -3.35
C ASN A 239 -3.57 -9.13 -2.83
N GLU A 240 -4.66 -8.46 -3.21
CA GLU A 240 -4.95 -7.10 -2.76
C GLU A 240 -5.24 -7.04 -1.25
N ILE A 241 -6.05 -7.96 -0.74
CA ILE A 241 -6.33 -8.05 0.71
C ILE A 241 -5.06 -8.32 1.50
N ALA A 242 -4.20 -9.24 1.05
CA ALA A 242 -2.94 -9.53 1.72
C ALA A 242 -2.04 -8.28 1.82
N ILE A 243 -1.98 -7.48 0.75
CA ILE A 243 -1.23 -6.22 0.73
C ILE A 243 -1.83 -5.20 1.69
N ASP A 244 -3.14 -4.97 1.62
CA ASP A 244 -3.83 -3.96 2.44
C ASP A 244 -3.76 -4.31 3.94
N GLN A 245 -3.84 -5.59 4.29
CA GLN A 245 -3.64 -6.05 5.67
C GLN A 245 -2.20 -5.82 6.15
N GLN A 246 -1.18 -6.01 5.30
CA GLN A 246 0.20 -5.69 5.66
C GLN A 246 0.41 -4.19 5.87
N LEU A 247 -0.22 -3.34 5.05
CA LEU A 247 -0.16 -1.89 5.19
C LEU A 247 -0.74 -1.42 6.52
N THR A 248 -1.85 -2.02 6.96
CA THR A 248 -2.57 -1.65 8.19
C THR A 248 -1.94 -2.24 9.45
N ASN A 249 -1.45 -3.49 9.37
CA ASN A 249 -0.70 -4.13 10.45
C ASN A 249 0.69 -3.53 10.66
N GLY A 250 1.10 -2.60 9.80
CA GLY A 250 2.17 -1.63 10.00
C GLY A 250 3.31 -2.17 10.86
N ASN A 251 4.35 -2.66 10.20
CA ASN A 251 5.72 -2.80 10.72
C ASN A 251 6.25 -1.44 11.21
N THR A 252 5.56 -0.81 12.15
CA THR A 252 6.14 0.14 13.06
C THR A 252 6.96 -0.74 14.00
N PRO A 253 8.29 -0.69 13.97
CA PRO A 253 9.03 -1.22 15.09
C PRO A 253 8.58 -0.43 16.31
N LYS A 254 7.63 -0.97 17.08
CA LYS A 254 7.24 -0.54 18.45
C LYS A 254 8.40 -0.64 19.45
N SER A 255 9.61 -0.81 18.94
CA SER A 255 10.81 -1.03 19.71
C SER A 255 11.41 0.32 20.06
N ASN A 256 10.90 0.88 21.16
CA ASN A 256 11.62 1.90 21.93
C ASN A 256 13.03 1.42 22.34
N PHE A 257 13.30 0.10 22.26
CA PHE A 257 14.59 -0.50 22.58
C PHE A 257 15.72 0.04 21.70
N TRP A 258 15.55 0.26 20.40
CA TRP A 258 16.63 0.82 19.57
C TRP A 258 16.99 2.27 19.94
N LYS A 259 16.01 3.08 20.34
CA LYS A 259 16.27 4.44 20.85
C LYS A 259 17.10 4.37 22.12
N TRP A 260 16.71 3.54 23.10
CA TRP A 260 17.45 3.36 24.35
C TRP A 260 18.82 2.71 24.17
N LEU A 261 18.95 1.77 23.23
CA LEU A 261 20.22 1.14 22.89
C LEU A 261 21.20 2.15 22.31
N LEU A 262 20.76 3.01 21.38
CA LEU A 262 21.59 4.07 20.82
C LEU A 262 22.02 5.09 21.88
N LEU A 263 21.11 5.48 22.77
CA LEU A 263 21.41 6.34 23.92
C LEU A 263 22.46 5.69 24.85
N ALA A 264 22.31 4.41 25.17
CA ALA A 264 23.25 3.68 26.00
C ALA A 264 24.63 3.55 25.36
N LEU A 265 24.70 3.23 24.06
CA LEU A 265 25.96 3.14 23.32
C LEU A 265 26.67 4.49 23.23
N LEU A 266 25.92 5.58 23.06
CA LEU A 266 26.47 6.93 23.02
C LEU A 266 27.02 7.33 24.40
N LEU A 267 26.27 7.07 25.48
CA LEU A 267 26.74 7.32 26.85
C LEU A 267 27.97 6.48 27.21
N LEU A 268 28.01 5.23 26.77
CA LEU A 268 29.18 4.35 26.95
C LEU A 268 30.40 4.89 26.19
N SER A 269 30.21 5.33 24.95
CA SER A 269 31.27 5.92 24.13
C SER A 269 31.82 7.20 24.77
N ILE A 270 30.95 8.11 25.23
CA ILE A 270 31.38 9.33 25.93
C ILE A 270 32.13 8.97 27.22
N SER A 271 31.60 8.05 28.02
CA SER A 271 32.23 7.64 29.28
C SER A 271 33.60 7.01 29.07
N LEU A 272 33.76 6.17 28.03
CA LEU A 272 35.04 5.58 27.66
C LEU A 272 36.04 6.65 27.21
N ASN A 273 35.63 7.58 26.33
CA ASN A 273 36.50 8.66 25.89
C ASN A 273 36.94 9.55 27.06
N VAL A 274 36.03 9.91 27.95
CA VAL A 274 36.34 10.66 29.17
C VAL A 274 37.33 9.89 30.04
N TYR A 275 37.08 8.59 30.28
CA TYR A 275 37.99 7.74 31.04
C TYR A 275 39.40 7.68 30.43
N PHE A 276 39.52 7.48 29.11
CA PHE A 276 40.81 7.44 28.43
C PHE A 276 41.57 8.77 28.52
N VAL A 277 40.88 9.91 28.37
CA VAL A 277 41.49 11.24 28.53
C VAL A 277 41.97 11.45 29.97
N PHE A 278 41.17 11.10 30.97
CA PHE A 278 41.57 11.21 32.38
C PHE A 278 42.76 10.30 32.70
N LYS A 279 42.75 9.05 32.22
CA LYS A 279 43.85 8.11 32.41
C LYS A 279 45.15 8.62 31.78
N GLN A 280 45.10 9.12 30.54
CA GLN A 280 46.27 9.65 29.85
C GLN A 280 46.84 10.89 30.57
N ARG A 281 45.97 11.80 31.02
CA ARG A 281 46.37 12.98 31.80
C ARG A 281 47.03 12.61 33.12
N ASN A 282 46.50 11.59 33.82
CA ASN A 282 47.05 11.19 35.12
C ASN A 282 48.41 10.52 34.99
N THR A 283 48.61 9.68 33.96
CA THR A 283 49.92 9.08 33.66
C THR A 283 50.96 10.15 33.33
N SER A 284 50.63 11.14 32.50
CA SER A 284 51.55 12.24 32.17
C SER A 284 51.89 13.11 33.39
N ARG A 285 50.92 13.40 34.26
CA ARG A 285 51.15 14.16 35.50
C ARG A 285 52.06 13.42 36.48
N ASN A 286 51.85 12.11 36.67
CA ASN A 286 52.72 11.30 37.53
C ASN A 286 54.16 11.25 36.98
N LEU A 287 54.33 11.07 35.66
CA LEU A 287 55.65 11.10 35.02
C LEU A 287 56.36 12.46 35.14
N GLN A 288 55.61 13.57 35.11
CA GLN A 288 56.14 14.91 35.34
C GLN A 288 56.60 15.08 36.80
N ASN A 289 55.76 14.69 37.76
CA ASN A 289 56.07 14.80 39.19
C ASN A 289 57.30 13.97 39.57
N ASP A 290 57.40 12.73 39.07
CA ASP A 290 58.54 11.85 39.31
C ASP A 290 59.83 12.40 38.67
N SER A 291 59.73 13.03 37.51
CA SER A 291 60.87 13.66 36.82
C SER A 291 61.36 14.91 37.56
N LEU A 292 60.46 15.76 38.05
CA LEU A 292 60.82 16.96 38.82
C LEU A 292 61.41 16.61 40.19
N ALA A 293 60.99 15.52 40.82
CA ALA A 293 61.52 15.05 42.10
C ALA A 293 63.00 14.61 42.03
N LYS A 294 63.54 14.33 40.83
CA LYS A 294 64.96 13.97 40.62
C LYS A 294 65.90 15.16 40.56
N LEU A 295 65.36 16.38 40.45
CA LEU A 295 66.16 17.61 40.34
C LEU A 295 66.54 18.15 41.72
N THR A 296 67.74 18.73 41.80
CA THR A 296 68.12 19.55 42.95
C THR A 296 67.43 20.91 42.90
N GLU A 297 67.37 21.63 44.02
CA GLU A 297 66.73 22.94 44.12
C GLU A 297 67.27 23.96 43.08
N GLN A 298 68.59 23.97 42.85
CA GLN A 298 69.23 24.84 41.85
C GLN A 298 68.86 24.44 40.41
N GLU A 299 68.74 23.15 40.14
CA GLU A 299 68.31 22.63 38.83
C GLU A 299 66.82 22.91 38.59
N HIS A 300 65.99 22.84 39.64
CA HIS A 300 64.58 23.20 39.59
C HIS A 300 64.39 24.69 39.24
N ASN A 301 65.14 25.57 39.91
CA ASN A 301 65.16 27.00 39.60
C ASN A 301 65.56 27.25 38.13
N ILE A 302 66.55 26.52 37.61
CA ILE A 302 66.94 26.64 36.20
C ILE A 302 65.84 26.19 35.25
N VAL A 303 65.15 25.08 35.54
CA VAL A 303 63.99 24.65 34.74
C VAL A 303 62.89 25.71 34.76
N GLN A 304 62.56 26.29 35.91
CA GLN A 304 61.56 27.35 36.00
C GLN A 304 61.94 28.58 35.16
N GLN A 305 63.19 29.05 35.25
CA GLN A 305 63.65 30.18 34.43
C GLN A 305 63.66 29.83 32.93
N ILE A 306 63.84 28.54 32.58
CA ILE A 306 63.74 28.07 31.19
C ILE A 306 62.31 28.17 30.66
N LEU A 307 61.32 27.79 31.47
CA LEU A 307 59.88 27.87 31.17
C LEU A 307 59.40 29.32 31.06
N GLU A 308 60.00 30.23 31.82
CA GLU A 308 59.82 31.69 31.68
C GLU A 308 60.49 32.28 30.41
N ASN A 309 61.01 31.44 29.51
CA ASN A 309 61.67 31.82 28.25
C ASN A 309 62.97 32.63 28.39
N LYS A 310 63.63 32.63 29.56
CA LYS A 310 64.87 33.41 29.79
C LYS A 310 66.11 32.78 29.18
N THR A 311 66.90 33.54 28.46
CA THR A 311 68.20 33.11 27.90
C THR A 311 69.21 32.76 29.00
N ASN A 312 70.24 31.96 28.69
CA ASN A 312 71.26 31.59 29.69
C ASN A 312 71.96 32.80 30.34
N LYS A 313 72.00 33.95 29.64
CA LYS A 313 72.52 35.22 30.19
C LYS A 313 71.58 35.80 31.24
N GLU A 314 70.27 35.80 30.96
CA GLU A 314 69.24 36.28 31.89
C GLU A 314 69.10 35.36 33.10
N ILE A 315 69.20 34.03 32.91
CA ILE A 315 69.22 33.04 33.99
C ILE A 315 70.43 33.27 34.90
N ALA A 316 71.62 33.47 34.31
CA ALA A 316 72.85 33.76 35.04
C ALA A 316 72.72 35.03 35.90
N ALA A 317 72.14 36.09 35.33
CA ALA A 317 71.87 37.33 36.05
C ALA A 317 70.83 37.16 37.17
N ALA A 318 69.74 36.43 36.91
CA ALA A 318 68.68 36.19 37.89
C ALA A 318 69.12 35.32 39.07
N MET A 319 70.02 34.37 38.83
CA MET A 319 70.54 33.46 39.86
C MET A 319 71.87 33.90 40.47
N PHE A 320 72.43 35.05 40.04
CA PHE A 320 73.72 35.58 40.47
C PHE A 320 74.90 34.58 40.32
N ILE A 321 74.91 33.82 39.22
CA ILE A 321 75.96 32.83 38.90
C ILE A 321 76.53 33.07 37.51
N SER A 322 77.66 32.43 37.19
CA SER A 322 78.27 32.56 35.87
C SER A 322 77.48 31.84 34.77
N ILE A 323 77.59 32.30 33.53
CA ILE A 323 76.96 31.66 32.36
C ILE A 323 77.47 30.22 32.18
N SER A 324 78.74 29.93 32.49
CA SER A 324 79.28 28.57 32.43
C SER A 324 78.64 27.67 33.50
N THR A 325 78.40 28.18 34.71
CA THR A 325 77.69 27.47 35.77
C THR A 325 76.25 27.14 35.34
N VAL A 326 75.53 28.08 34.72
CA VAL A 326 74.20 27.83 34.15
C VAL A 326 74.24 26.71 33.10
N LYS A 327 75.21 26.73 32.17
CA LYS A 327 75.38 25.67 31.16
C LYS A 327 75.60 24.29 31.80
N THR A 328 76.40 24.23 32.88
CA THR A 328 76.64 22.98 33.61
C THR A 328 75.37 22.44 34.24
N HIS A 329 74.60 23.28 34.92
CA HIS A 329 73.33 22.85 35.49
C HIS A 329 72.31 22.45 34.41
N ILE A 330 72.23 23.16 33.28
CA ILE A 330 71.38 22.77 32.14
C ILE A 330 71.78 21.40 31.61
N ASN A 331 73.08 21.12 31.46
CA ASN A 331 73.55 19.80 31.03
C ASN A 331 73.21 18.70 32.05
N ASN A 332 73.25 19.00 33.35
CA ASN A 332 72.84 18.05 34.38
C ASN A 332 71.32 17.82 34.37
N VAL A 333 70.53 18.87 34.16
CA VAL A 333 69.08 18.78 33.95
C VAL A 333 68.76 17.90 32.73
N TYR A 334 69.44 18.11 31.60
CA TYR A 334 69.28 17.28 30.40
C TYR A 334 69.56 15.80 30.69
N LYS A 335 70.63 15.50 31.41
CA LYS A 335 70.96 14.12 31.81
C LYS A 335 69.94 13.51 32.77
N LYS A 336 69.49 14.27 33.77
CA LYS A 336 68.56 13.78 34.82
C LYS A 336 67.12 13.62 34.31
N LEU A 337 66.70 14.45 33.36
CA LEU A 337 65.38 14.40 32.74
C LEU A 337 65.36 13.59 31.44
N GLU A 338 66.52 13.07 31.02
CA GLU A 338 66.70 12.33 29.76
C GLU A 338 66.17 13.10 28.54
N VAL A 339 66.42 14.41 28.51
CA VAL A 339 66.04 15.31 27.41
C VAL A 339 67.28 15.83 26.70
N SER A 340 67.13 16.11 25.42
CA SER A 340 68.20 16.49 24.51
C SER A 340 68.23 17.99 24.19
N SER A 341 67.12 18.69 24.46
CA SER A 341 66.97 20.10 24.08
C SER A 341 66.16 20.91 25.08
N ARG A 342 66.33 22.23 24.97
CA ARG A 342 65.60 23.22 25.76
C ARG A 342 64.11 23.20 25.42
N ASP A 343 63.76 22.98 24.16
CA ASP A 343 62.36 22.93 23.72
C ASP A 343 61.67 21.65 24.20
N GLU A 344 62.41 20.56 24.33
CA GLU A 344 61.90 19.33 24.94
C GLU A 344 61.57 19.51 26.43
N ILE A 345 62.32 20.32 27.18
CA ILE A 345 61.94 20.74 28.55
C ILE A 345 60.60 21.49 28.51
N LYS A 346 60.45 22.47 27.61
CA LYS A 346 59.21 23.26 27.51
C LYS A 346 58.01 22.42 27.10
N GLN A 347 58.19 21.47 26.19
CA GLN A 347 57.13 20.56 25.76
C GLN A 347 56.74 19.57 26.87
N ARG A 348 57.72 19.12 27.66
CA ARG A 348 57.52 18.15 28.74
C ARG A 348 56.91 18.78 29.99
N PHE A 349 57.16 20.07 30.24
CA PHE A 349 56.63 20.83 31.38
C PHE A 349 55.94 22.11 30.88
N PRO A 350 54.79 21.99 30.18
CA PRO A 350 54.10 23.11 29.55
C PRO A 350 53.43 24.07 30.55
#